data_AF-A0AAD9LAG7-F1
#
_entry.id   AF-A0AAD9LAG7-F1
#
_cell.length_a   1.000
_cell.length_b   1.000
_cell.length_c   1.000
_cell.angle_alpha   90.00
_cell.angle_beta   90.00
_cell.angle_gamma   90.00
#
_symmetry.space_group_name_H-M   'P 1'
#
loop_
_entity.id
_entity.type
_entity.pdbx_description
1 polymer ?
#
loop_
_entity_poly.entity_id
_entity_poly.type
_entity_poly.pdbx_seq_one_letter_code
_entity_poly.pdbx_strand_id
1 'polypeptide(L)'
;MPLATTPQRHPWQLFASAMPLTEAQTLLTQLKKYRVDKSNLAPCNVCMLPTPHSMRVQRLRCSCTACTDVTTLEKCPWRARVLRCQLQSFVTV
;
A
#
# COMPACT_ATOMS: atom_id res chain seq x y z
N MET A 1 14.31 -1.01 34.27
CA MET A 1 13.00 -1.10 33.61
C MET A 1 13.22 -0.77 32.13
N PRO A 2 13.01 -1.69 31.18
CA PRO A 2 13.24 -1.37 29.77
C PRO A 2 12.08 -0.51 29.26
N LEU A 3 12.40 0.63 28.65
CA LEU A 3 11.42 1.47 27.95
C LEU A 3 10.84 0.66 26.79
N ALA A 4 9.55 0.39 26.84
CA ALA A 4 8.79 -0.09 25.69
C ALA A 4 8.79 1.03 24.63
N THR A 5 9.63 0.91 23.60
CA THR A 5 9.55 1.74 22.40
C THR A 5 8.23 1.42 21.69
N THR A 6 7.22 2.25 21.90
CA THR A 6 5.98 2.21 21.12
C THR A 6 6.35 2.33 19.63
N PRO A 7 5.89 1.42 18.75
CA PRO A 7 6.23 1.47 17.34
C PRO A 7 5.71 2.77 16.74
N GLN A 8 6.63 3.65 16.35
CA GLN A 8 6.32 4.95 15.76
C GLN A 8 5.47 4.73 14.49
N ARG A 9 4.21 5.15 14.53
CA ARG A 9 3.31 5.07 13.38
C ARG A 9 3.67 6.19 12.43
N HIS A 10 4.61 5.94 11.52
CA HIS A 10 4.85 6.89 10.42
C HIS A 10 3.57 7.05 9.60
N PRO A 11 3.10 8.29 9.36
CA PRO A 11 1.93 8.55 8.55
C PRO A 11 2.14 8.03 7.13
N TRP A 12 1.04 7.65 6.47
CA TRP A 12 1.08 7.33 5.05
C TRP A 12 1.25 8.62 4.27
N GLN A 13 2.24 8.67 3.39
CA GLN A 13 2.37 9.75 2.41
C GLN A 13 1.59 9.35 1.16
N LEU A 14 0.66 10.22 0.73
CA LEU A 14 -0.06 10.05 -0.52
C LEU A 14 0.91 10.26 -1.69
N PHE A 15 1.02 9.28 -2.57
CA PHE A 15 1.90 9.36 -3.73
C PHE A 15 1.11 9.66 -5.01
N ALA A 16 -0.05 9.01 -5.19
CA ALA A 16 -0.96 9.30 -6.30
C ALA A 16 -2.42 9.02 -5.90
N SER A 17 -3.34 9.88 -6.33
CA SER A 17 -4.78 9.77 -6.00
C SER A 17 -5.64 9.55 -7.23
N ALA A 18 -6.63 8.66 -7.10
CA ALA A 18 -7.68 8.43 -8.09
C ALA A 18 -7.17 8.27 -9.54
N MET A 19 -6.02 7.63 -9.71
CA MET A 19 -5.40 7.44 -11.02
C MET A 19 -5.97 6.19 -11.74
N PRO A 20 -5.94 6.13 -13.07
CA PRO A 20 -6.30 4.92 -13.80
C PRO A 20 -5.46 3.71 -13.41
N LEU A 21 -6.05 2.52 -13.42
CA LEU A 21 -5.39 1.27 -13.05
C LEU A 21 -4.12 0.99 -13.85
N THR A 22 -4.11 1.30 -15.14
CA THR A 22 -2.96 1.11 -16.03
C THR A 22 -1.77 1.96 -15.62
N GLU A 23 -2.01 3.24 -15.33
CA GLU A 23 -0.97 4.15 -14.83
C GLU A 23 -0.51 3.72 -13.43
N ALA A 24 -1.43 3.30 -12.57
CA ALA A 24 -1.09 2.78 -11.24
C ALA A 24 -0.20 1.53 -11.33
N GLN A 25 -0.48 0.63 -12.28
CA GLN A 25 0.36 -0.54 -12.52
C GLN A 25 1.78 -0.13 -12.94
N THR A 26 1.90 0.83 -13.87
CA THR A 26 3.20 1.38 -14.28
C THR A 26 3.93 2.02 -13.10
N LEU A 27 3.24 2.78 -12.26
CA LEU A 27 3.82 3.38 -11.07
C LEU A 27 4.32 2.32 -10.08
N LEU A 28 3.52 1.28 -9.86
CA LEU A 28 3.87 0.19 -8.97
C LEU A 28 5.06 -0.63 -9.50
N THR A 29 5.21 -0.83 -10.82
CA THR A 29 6.38 -1.55 -11.37
C THR A 29 7.69 -0.79 -11.18
N GLN A 30 7.66 0.53 -11.05
CA GLN A 30 8.84 1.34 -10.70
C GLN A 30 9.22 1.26 -9.21
N LEU A 31 8.35 0.71 -8.35
CA LEU A 31 8.66 0.54 -6.93
C LEU A 31 9.53 -0.69 -6.68
N LYS A 32 10.11 -0.76 -5.48
CA LYS A 32 10.85 -1.95 -5.02
C LYS A 32 9.99 -3.20 -5.16
N LYS A 33 10.59 -4.32 -5.58
CA LYS A 33 9.93 -5.63 -5.65
C LYS A 33 9.15 -5.89 -4.35
N TYR A 34 7.86 -6.11 -4.49
CA TYR A 34 6.95 -6.20 -3.34
C TYR A 34 6.07 -7.45 -3.38
N ARG A 35 5.41 -7.71 -2.27
CA ARG A 35 4.31 -8.66 -2.15
C ARG A 35 3.16 -8.05 -1.35
N VAL A 36 1.95 -8.55 -1.57
CA VAL A 36 0.78 -8.18 -0.77
C VAL A 36 0.87 -8.87 0.58
N ASP A 37 0.98 -8.09 1.65
CA ASP A 37 1.01 -8.56 3.03
C ASP A 37 -0.39 -8.66 3.64
N LYS A 38 -1.28 -7.74 3.25
CA LYS A 38 -2.67 -7.71 3.73
C LYS A 38 -3.58 -7.18 2.63
N SER A 39 -4.78 -7.73 2.52
CA SER A 39 -5.80 -7.35 1.53
C SER A 39 -7.17 -7.38 2.18
N ASN A 40 -7.82 -6.22 2.28
CA ASN A 40 -9.11 -6.06 2.94
C ASN A 40 -10.08 -5.31 2.03
N LEU A 41 -11.38 -5.45 2.28
CA LEU A 41 -12.40 -4.58 1.69
C LEU A 41 -12.75 -3.46 2.68
N ALA A 42 -13.06 -2.28 2.15
CA ALA A 42 -13.53 -1.12 2.89
C ALA A 42 -14.50 -0.31 2.00
N PRO A 43 -15.36 0.56 2.58
CA PRO A 43 -16.16 1.50 1.79
C PRO A 43 -15.26 2.32 0.85
N CYS A 44 -15.67 2.45 -0.41
CA CYS A 44 -14.87 3.16 -1.40
C CYS A 44 -14.87 4.67 -1.15
N ASN A 45 -13.69 5.26 -1.18
CA ASN A 45 -13.47 6.71 -1.21
C ASN A 45 -12.46 7.12 -2.29
N VAL A 46 -12.16 6.21 -3.22
CA VAL A 46 -11.18 6.42 -4.30
C VAL A 46 -11.82 7.09 -5.51
N CYS A 47 -13.08 6.77 -5.79
CA CYS A 47 -13.82 7.37 -6.89
C CYS A 47 -15.02 8.17 -6.38
N MET A 48 -15.58 8.99 -7.29
CA MET A 48 -16.67 9.91 -7.00
C MET A 48 -18.07 9.32 -7.30
N LEU A 49 -18.19 8.00 -7.42
CA LEU A 49 -19.49 7.37 -7.65
C LEU A 49 -20.40 7.59 -6.44
N PRO A 50 -21.65 8.06 -6.64
CA PRO A 50 -22.57 8.32 -5.54
C PRO A 50 -23.08 7.02 -4.89
N THR A 51 -23.03 5.89 -5.61
CA THR A 51 -23.51 4.60 -5.12
C THR A 51 -22.54 3.99 -4.12
N PRO A 52 -22.99 3.57 -2.92
CA PRO A 52 -22.15 2.85 -1.97
C PRO A 52 -21.57 1.58 -2.57
N HIS A 53 -20.26 1.43 -2.49
CA HIS A 53 -19.56 0.23 -2.96
C HIS A 53 -18.22 0.07 -2.24
N SER A 54 -17.58 -1.06 -2.49
CA SER A 54 -16.31 -1.41 -1.83
C SER A 54 -15.10 -0.97 -2.65
N MET A 55 -14.04 -0.59 -1.96
CA MET A 55 -12.67 -0.60 -2.45
C MET A 55 -11.88 -1.72 -1.80
N ARG A 56 -10.82 -2.17 -2.47
CA ARG A 56 -9.84 -3.08 -1.92
C ARG A 56 -8.63 -2.29 -1.42
N VAL A 57 -8.30 -2.52 -0.15
CA VAL A 57 -7.16 -1.92 0.54
C VAL A 57 -6.08 -2.98 0.65
N GLN A 58 -4.98 -2.80 -0.06
CA GLN A 58 -3.82 -3.69 -0.03
C GLN A 58 -2.64 -3.01 0.64
N ARG A 59 -2.01 -3.69 1.61
CA ARG A 59 -0.73 -3.30 2.17
C ARG A 59 0.37 -4.11 1.49
N LEU A 60 1.35 -3.42 0.93
CA LEU A 60 2.51 -4.01 0.28
C LEU A 60 3.72 -3.97 1.22
N ARG A 61 4.59 -4.96 1.12
CA ARG A 61 5.90 -5.02 1.79
C ARG A 61 6.97 -5.46 0.81
N CYS A 62 8.24 -5.14 1.11
CA CYS A 62 9.34 -5.57 0.23
C CYS A 62 9.41 -7.09 0.20
N SER A 63 9.70 -7.62 -0.99
CA SER A 63 10.04 -9.01 -1.26
C SER A 63 11.42 -9.12 -1.92
N CYS A 64 12.20 -8.05 -1.86
CA CYS A 64 13.54 -7.92 -2.38
C CYS A 64 14.56 -8.66 -1.48
N THR A 65 15.30 -9.62 -2.04
CA THR A 65 16.30 -10.42 -1.29
C THR A 65 17.42 -9.54 -0.74
N ALA A 66 17.92 -8.60 -1.52
CA ALA A 66 18.98 -7.68 -1.09
C ALA A 66 18.61 -6.87 0.17
N CYS A 67 17.34 -6.52 0.38
CA CYS A 67 16.95 -5.86 1.64
C CYS A 67 16.80 -6.84 2.79
N THR A 68 16.59 -8.13 2.54
CA THR A 68 16.64 -9.17 3.58
C THR A 68 18.07 -9.38 4.07
N ASP A 69 19.06 -9.31 3.17
CA ASP A 69 20.46 -9.58 3.50
C ASP A 69 21.12 -8.43 4.29
N VAL A 70 20.68 -7.18 4.06
CA VAL A 70 21.27 -5.98 4.66
C VAL A 70 20.52 -5.51 5.92
N THR A 71 19.26 -5.92 6.10
CA THR A 71 18.45 -5.44 7.25
C THR A 71 18.89 -6.12 8.55
N THR A 72 19.15 -5.32 9.58
CA THR A 72 19.32 -5.82 10.97
C THR A 72 17.97 -6.06 11.67
N LEU A 73 16.88 -5.55 11.08
CA LEU A 73 15.51 -5.79 11.52
C LEU A 73 14.96 -7.07 10.89
N GLU A 74 14.06 -7.79 11.59
CA GLU A 74 13.42 -9.01 11.08
C GLU A 74 12.77 -8.83 9.69
N LYS A 75 12.34 -7.60 9.35
CA LYS A 75 11.67 -7.27 8.08
C LYS A 75 12.10 -5.90 7.60
N CYS A 76 12.24 -5.75 6.28
CA CYS A 76 12.45 -4.45 5.64
C CYS A 76 11.33 -3.46 6.05
N PRO A 77 11.67 -2.22 6.49
CA PRO A 77 10.69 -1.25 6.96
C PRO A 77 9.83 -0.66 5.82
N TRP A 78 10.28 -0.81 4.56
CA TRP A 78 9.55 -0.33 3.40
C TRP A 78 8.16 -0.98 3.30
N ARG A 79 7.15 -0.13 3.12
CA ARG A 79 5.75 -0.51 2.98
C ARG A 79 5.05 0.49 2.05
N ALA A 80 4.08 0.02 1.29
CA ALA A 80 3.16 0.86 0.51
C ALA A 80 1.72 0.44 0.79
N ARG A 81 0.76 1.31 0.44
CA ARG A 81 -0.67 1.02 0.54
C ARG A 81 -1.28 1.31 -0.82
N VAL A 82 -2.18 0.44 -1.27
CA VAL A 82 -2.89 0.61 -2.54
C VAL A 82 -4.38 0.48 -2.26
N LEU A 83 -5.16 1.46 -2.69
CA LEU A 83 -6.62 1.50 -2.60
C LEU A 83 -7.17 1.36 -4.01
N ARG A 84 -7.87 0.28 -4.32
CA ARG A 84 -8.45 0.04 -5.65
C ARG A 84 -9.95 -0.02 -5.57
N CYS A 85 -10.66 0.86 -6.28
CA CYS A 85 -12.11 0.77 -6.42
C CYS A 85 -12.49 -0.60 -7.03
N GLN A 86 -13.57 -1.24 -6.55
CA GLN A 86 -14.03 -2.53 -7.10
C GLN A 86 -14.97 -2.38 -8.29
N LEU A 87 -15.57 -1.20 -8.50
CA LEU A 87 -16.48 -0.95 -9.63
C LEU A 87 -15.79 -0.22 -10.79
N GLN A 88 -14.89 0.69 -10.47
CA GLN A 88 -14.13 1.46 -11.46
C GLN A 88 -12.66 1.12 -11.37
N SER A 89 -11.96 1.31 -12.48
CA SER A 89 -10.51 1.09 -12.59
C SER A 89 -9.72 2.29 -12.05
N PHE A 90 -10.09 2.82 -10.89
CA PHE A 90 -9.36 3.88 -10.19
C PHE A 90 -8.58 3.34 -9.00
N VAL A 91 -7.38 3.88 -8.79
CA VAL A 91 -6.43 3.45 -7.77
C VAL A 91 -5.83 4.66 -7.06
N THR A 92 -5.59 4.54 -5.75
CA THR A 92 -4.82 5.50 -4.95
C THR A 92 -3.65 4.76 -4.29
N VAL A 93 -2.46 5.34 -4.32
CA VAL A 93 -1.21 4.78 -3.78
C VAL A 93 -0.62 5.72 -2.75
#